data_AF-A0A256FUM4-F1
#
_entry.id   AF-A0A256FUM4-F1
#
_cell.length_a   1.000
_cell.length_b   1.000
_cell.length_c   1.000
_cell.angle_alpha   90.00
_cell.angle_beta   90.00
_cell.angle_gamma   90.00
#
_symmetry.space_group_name_H-M   'P 1'
#
loop_
_entity.id
_entity.type
_entity.pdbx_description
1 polymer ?
#
loop_
_entity_poly.entity_id
_entity_poly.type
_entity_poly.pdbx_seq_one_letter_code
_entity_poly.pdbx_strand_id
1 'polypeptide(L)' 'MTAYLDRAGQPFRKTVSSLAWGSYAWFASEPDSLIVFSDKPLPIEGSQS' A
#
# COMPACT_ATOMS: atom_id res chain seq x y z
N MET A 1 0.43 -10.08 -2.37
CA MET A 1 0.97 -8.85 -2.96
C MET A 1 0.25 -8.62 -4.28
N THR A 2 -0.15 -7.38 -4.56
CA THR A 2 -0.83 -6.99 -5.81
C THR A 2 -0.04 -5.89 -6.49
N ALA A 3 0.24 -6.06 -7.78
CA ALA A 3 1.04 -5.11 -8.56
C ALA A 3 0.16 -4.20 -9.43
N TYR A 4 0.48 -2.92 -9.47
CA TYR A 4 -0.17 -1.91 -10.30
C TYR A 4 0.88 -1.14 -11.10
N LEU A 5 0.47 -0.52 -12.21
CA LEU A 5 1.38 0.34 -12.98
C LEU A 5 1.64 1.66 -12.25
N ASP A 6 0.60 2.28 -11.70
CA ASP A 6 0.67 3.62 -11.11
C ASP A 6 -0.35 3.76 -9.98
N ARG A 7 0.02 4.50 -8.92
CA ARG A 7 -0.80 4.71 -7.73
C ARG A 7 -2.04 5.57 -7.99
N ALA A 8 -1.97 6.53 -8.89
CA ALA A 8 -3.11 7.31 -9.33
C ALA A 8 -3.95 6.59 -10.41
N GLY A 9 -3.56 5.40 -10.85
CA GLY A 9 -4.27 4.59 -11.83
C GLY A 9 -5.70 4.20 -11.41
N GLN A 10 -6.61 4.08 -12.38
CA GLN A 10 -7.95 3.51 -12.13
C GLN A 10 -7.91 2.09 -11.55
N PRO A 11 -7.00 1.18 -11.96
CA PRO A 11 -6.96 -0.17 -11.41
C PRO A 11 -6.80 -0.20 -9.89
N PHE A 12 -5.84 0.56 -9.34
CA PHE A 12 -5.63 0.63 -7.90
C PHE A 12 -6.83 1.26 -7.17
N ARG A 13 -7.33 2.39 -7.66
CA ARG A 13 -8.45 3.10 -7.02
C ARG A 13 -9.73 2.25 -6.92
N LYS A 14 -9.96 1.35 -7.88
CA LYS A 14 -11.14 0.46 -7.88
C LYS A 14 -11.00 -0.73 -6.93
N THR A 15 -9.78 -1.18 -6.66
CA THR A 15 -9.53 -2.41 -5.89
C THR A 15 -9.03 -2.15 -4.48
N VAL A 16 -8.56 -0.93 -4.16
CA VAL A 16 -7.91 -0.61 -2.88
C VAL A 16 -8.74 -0.98 -1.66
N SER A 17 -10.07 -0.77 -1.71
CA SER A 17 -10.99 -1.13 -0.62
C SER A 17 -11.24 -2.63 -0.46
N SER A 18 -10.89 -3.43 -1.47
CA SER A 18 -11.04 -4.89 -1.48
C SER A 18 -9.75 -5.65 -1.18
N LEU A 19 -8.61 -4.93 -1.09
CA LEU A 19 -7.34 -5.55 -0.75
C LEU A 19 -7.39 -6.06 0.69
N ALA A 20 -6.91 -7.29 0.88
CA ALA A 20 -6.88 -7.90 2.20
C ALA A 20 -5.91 -7.16 3.13
N TRP A 21 -6.28 -7.03 4.41
CA TRP A 21 -5.33 -6.70 5.47
C TRP A 21 -4.21 -7.75 5.55
N GLY A 22 -3.01 -7.33 5.95
CA GLY A 22 -1.79 -8.14 5.91
C GLY A 22 -1.19 -8.31 4.52
N SER A 23 -1.74 -7.64 3.49
CA SER A 23 -1.22 -7.67 2.13
C SER A 23 -0.49 -6.39 1.74
N TYR A 24 0.12 -6.41 0.55
CA TYR A 24 0.95 -5.34 0.02
C TYR A 24 0.48 -4.93 -1.37
N ALA A 25 0.53 -3.64 -1.66
CA ALA A 25 0.48 -3.11 -3.02
C ALA A 25 1.85 -2.57 -3.44
N TRP A 26 2.23 -2.85 -4.69
CA TRP A 26 3.44 -2.35 -5.34
C TRP A 26 3.07 -1.60 -6.61
N PHE A 27 3.83 -0.56 -6.95
CA PHE A 27 3.58 0.29 -8.12
C PHE A 27 4.83 0.36 -9.01
N ALA A 28 4.68 0.09 -10.31
CA ALA A 28 5.80 0.19 -11.25
C ALA A 28 6.34 1.62 -11.39
N SER A 29 5.49 2.64 -11.16
CA SER A 29 5.86 4.05 -11.11
C SER A 29 6.74 4.42 -9.90
N GLU A 30 6.72 3.61 -8.84
CA GLU A 30 7.40 3.85 -7.56
C GLU A 30 8.05 2.53 -7.07
N PRO A 31 9.02 1.97 -7.83
CA PRO A 31 9.46 0.58 -7.67
C PRO A 31 10.15 0.29 -6.33
N ASP A 32 10.72 1.31 -5.69
CA ASP A 32 11.43 1.23 -4.41
C ASP A 32 10.50 1.32 -3.19
N SER A 33 9.19 1.46 -3.41
CA SER A 33 8.19 1.67 -2.36
C SER A 33 7.09 0.61 -2.36
N LEU A 34 6.59 0.29 -1.16
CA LEU A 34 5.47 -0.61 -0.94
C LEU A 34 4.44 0.06 -0.03
N ILE A 35 3.16 -0.19 -0.31
CA ILE A 35 2.07 0.12 0.63
C ILE A 35 1.71 -1.15 1.39
N VAL A 36 1.70 -1.07 2.72
CA VAL A 36 1.24 -2.13 3.62
C VAL A 36 -0.19 -1.86 4.04
N PHE A 37 -1.08 -2.82 3.84
CA PHE A 37 -2.44 -2.78 4.38
C PHE A 37 -2.42 -3.48 5.73
N SER A 38 -2.48 -2.73 6.83
CA SER A 38 -2.38 -3.28 8.18
C SER A 38 -3.62 -2.96 9.00
N ASP A 39 -4.17 -3.96 9.68
CA ASP A 39 -5.19 -3.81 10.73
C ASP A 39 -4.56 -3.35 12.06
N LYS A 40 -3.24 -3.45 12.18
CA LYS A 40 -2.48 -2.92 13.31
C LYS A 40 -1.90 -1.56 12.95
N PRO A 41 -1.98 -0.56 13.84
CA PRO A 41 -1.23 0.68 13.68
C PRO A 41 0.24 0.34 13.51
N LEU A 42 0.86 0.79 12.43
CA LEU A 42 2.31 0.75 12.31
C LEU A 42 2.87 1.88 13.18
N PRO A 43 3.96 1.62 13.94
CA PRO A 43 4.65 2.68 14.65
C PRO A 43 5.03 3.77 13.66
N ILE A 44 4.55 4.99 13.90
CA ILE A 44 5.02 6.16 13.16
C ILE A 44 6.43 6.46 13.66
N GLU A 45 7.42 6.16 12.81
CA GLU A 45 8.83 6.41 13.10
C GLU A 45 9.00 7.93 13.34
N GLY A 46 9.26 8.29 14.60
CA GLY A 46 9.17 9.67 15.12
C GLY A 46 8.32 9.82 16.39
N SER A 47 7.53 8.81 16.77
CA SER A 47 6.85 8.75 18.07
C SER A 47 7.63 7.93 19.09
N GLN A 48 8.88 8.32 19.34
CA GLN A 48 9.53 8.06 20.62
C GLN A 48 9.87 9.42 21.21
N SER A 49 9.01 9.88 22.12
CA SER A 49 9.29 10.93 23.09
C SER A 49 9.66 10.27 24.41
#